data_AF-A0A940SKV9-F1
#
_entry.id   AF-A0A940SKV9-F1
#
_cell.length_a   1.000
_cell.length_b   1.000
_cell.length_c   1.000
_cell.angle_alpha   90.00
_cell.angle_beta   90.00
_cell.angle_gamma   90.00
#
_symmetry.space_group_name_H-M   'P 1'
#
loop_
_entity.id
_entity.type
_entity.pdbx_description
1 polymer ?
#
loop_
_entity_poly.entity_id
_entity_poly.type
_entity_poly.pdbx_seq_one_letter_code
_entity_poly.pdbx_strand_id
1 'polypeptide(L)'
;MRIKDIEFPAYYETLDKNNGNLDVFVKMTDGMTYTMVVTTPNNYYWYMDKEGLDYIPAAPPDIIVRTLTKENIWKAIESFAEDNGYWLKLYFLAGKVEGVFDNNKMNKMIEKIKKEVDELKDL
;
A
#
# COMPACT_ATOMS: atom_id res chain seq x y z
N MET A 1 10.19 -9.94 -6.96
CA MET A 1 11.13 -9.97 -5.81
C MET A 1 10.79 -11.17 -4.95
N ARG A 2 11.73 -11.73 -4.16
CA ARG A 2 11.42 -12.91 -3.34
C ARG A 2 11.22 -12.54 -1.88
N ILE A 3 10.07 -12.91 -1.34
CA ILE A 3 9.75 -12.75 0.08
C ILE A 3 10.55 -13.81 0.86
N LYS A 4 11.20 -13.36 1.94
CA LYS A 4 11.90 -14.22 2.90
C LYS A 4 10.98 -14.59 4.06
N ASP A 5 10.28 -13.60 4.61
CA ASP A 5 9.43 -13.73 5.79
C ASP A 5 8.44 -12.56 5.88
N ILE A 6 7.35 -12.75 6.62
CA ILE A 6 6.40 -11.69 6.99
C ILE A 6 6.30 -11.68 8.50
N GLU A 7 6.81 -10.61 9.11
CA GLU A 7 6.70 -10.42 10.55
C GLU A 7 5.41 -9.68 10.89
N PHE A 8 4.74 -10.19 11.93
CA PHE A 8 3.49 -9.66 12.44
C PHE A 8 3.73 -8.92 13.76
N PRO A 9 2.95 -7.87 14.06
CA PRO A 9 3.09 -7.12 15.30
C PRO A 9 2.66 -7.99 16.50
N ALA A 10 3.16 -7.66 17.69
CA ALA A 10 2.90 -8.43 18.91
C ALA A 10 1.40 -8.57 19.25
N TYR A 11 0.57 -7.61 18.85
CA TYR A 11 -0.88 -7.62 19.06
C TYR A 11 -1.64 -8.45 18.02
N TYR A 12 -0.97 -9.13 17.08
CA TYR A 12 -1.64 -9.88 16.02
C TYR A 12 -2.63 -10.90 16.60
N GLU A 13 -2.25 -11.69 17.61
CA GLU A 13 -3.12 -12.77 18.10
C GLU A 13 -4.41 -12.26 18.79
N THR A 14 -4.45 -10.99 19.24
CA THR A 14 -5.62 -10.40 19.91
C THR A 14 -6.44 -9.47 19.02
N LEU A 15 -5.98 -9.19 17.80
CA LEU A 15 -6.66 -8.32 16.84
C LEU A 15 -7.94 -8.96 16.27
N ASP A 16 -9.00 -8.18 16.09
CA ASP A 16 -10.18 -8.60 15.34
C ASP A 16 -9.81 -8.88 13.87
N LYS A 17 -9.88 -10.15 13.48
CA LYS A 17 -9.49 -10.61 12.13
C LYS A 17 -10.52 -10.28 11.05
N ASN A 18 -11.76 -9.97 11.44
CA ASN A 18 -12.85 -9.69 10.52
C ASN A 18 -13.10 -8.19 10.34
N ASN A 19 -12.69 -7.37 11.31
CA ASN A 19 -12.90 -5.93 11.32
C ASN A 19 -11.69 -5.20 11.91
N GLY A 20 -10.55 -5.31 11.23
CA GLY A 20 -9.34 -4.62 11.67
C GLY A 20 -8.41 -4.26 10.54
N ASN A 21 -7.29 -3.66 10.92
CA ASN A 21 -6.10 -3.45 10.13
C ASN A 21 -4.84 -3.72 10.96
N LEU A 22 -3.69 -3.96 10.32
CA LEU A 22 -2.40 -4.08 10.99
C LEU A 22 -1.23 -3.76 10.06
N ASP A 23 -0.12 -3.32 10.65
CA ASP A 23 1.15 -3.17 9.95
C ASP A 23 1.91 -4.50 9.92
N VAL A 24 2.31 -4.95 8.74
CA VAL A 24 3.21 -6.10 8.56
C VAL A 24 4.56 -5.67 8.03
N PHE A 25 5.60 -6.42 8.41
CA PHE A 25 6.96 -6.17 7.96
C PHE A 25 7.38 -7.28 7.00
N VAL A 26 7.38 -6.96 5.70
CA VAL A 26 7.73 -7.89 4.63
C VAL A 26 9.23 -7.85 4.43
N LYS A 27 9.91 -8.92 4.85
CA LYS A 27 11.36 -9.07 4.74
C LYS A 27 11.68 -9.73 3.40
N MET A 28 12.51 -9.09 2.61
CA MET A 28 12.92 -9.59 1.29
C MET A 28 14.27 -10.30 1.36
N THR A 29 14.56 -11.16 0.38
CA THR A 29 15.83 -11.90 0.33
C THR A 29 17.05 -11.01 0.07
N ASP A 30 16.86 -9.80 -0.46
CA ASP A 30 17.91 -8.79 -0.70
C ASP A 30 18.22 -7.92 0.53
N GLY A 31 17.56 -8.19 1.66
CA GLY A 31 17.73 -7.43 2.91
C GLY A 31 16.80 -6.24 3.06
N MET A 32 16.02 -5.87 2.04
CA MET A 32 15.01 -4.81 2.16
C MET A 32 13.84 -5.26 3.04
N THR A 33 13.30 -4.35 3.84
CA THR A 33 12.07 -4.57 4.61
C THR A 33 11.04 -3.52 4.23
N TYR A 34 9.85 -3.97 3.84
CA TYR A 34 8.72 -3.11 3.50
C TYR A 34 7.69 -3.16 4.64
N THR A 35 7.34 -2.00 5.19
CA THR A 35 6.21 -1.89 6.13
C THR A 35 4.95 -1.61 5.32
N MET A 36 3.95 -2.47 5.46
CA MET A 36 2.71 -2.41 4.69
C MET A 36 1.51 -2.47 5.64
N VAL A 37 0.52 -1.62 5.42
CA VAL A 37 -0.77 -1.71 6.12
C VAL A 37 -1.62 -2.76 5.40
N VAL A 38 -2.18 -3.70 6.16
CA VAL A 38 -3.17 -4.67 5.66
C VAL A 38 -4.48 -4.46 6.39
N THR A 39 -5.58 -4.35 5.66
CA THR A 39 -6.89 -4.01 6.21
C THR A 39 -7.99 -4.93 5.68
N THR A 40 -9.09 -4.99 6.40
CA THR A 40 -10.33 -5.65 5.97
C THR A 40 -11.33 -4.64 5.42
N PRO A 41 -12.21 -5.04 4.48
CA PRO A 41 -13.30 -4.16 4.03
C PRO A 41 -14.18 -3.65 5.17
N ASN A 42 -14.44 -4.48 6.19
CA ASN A 42 -15.24 -4.08 7.35
C ASN A 42 -14.61 -2.94 8.15
N ASN A 43 -13.28 -2.89 8.22
CA ASN A 43 -12.58 -1.82 8.91
C ASN A 43 -12.85 -0.45 8.28
N TYR A 44 -13.04 -0.41 6.95
CA TYR A 44 -13.46 0.82 6.27
C TYR A 44 -14.87 1.23 6.62
N TYR A 45 -15.83 0.30 6.66
CA TYR A 45 -17.20 0.61 7.09
C TYR A 45 -17.22 1.11 8.54
N TRP A 46 -16.51 0.42 9.44
CA TRP A 46 -16.37 0.86 10.83
C TRP A 46 -15.77 2.26 10.96
N TYR A 47 -14.71 2.55 10.18
CA TYR A 47 -14.09 3.88 10.18
C TYR A 47 -15.05 4.96 9.68
N MET A 48 -15.76 4.70 8.58
CA MET A 48 -16.76 5.59 8.02
C MET A 48 -17.88 5.89 9.02
N ASP A 49 -18.45 4.86 9.64
CA ASP A 49 -19.50 5.00 10.65
C ASP A 49 -19.01 5.77 11.88
N LYS A 50 -17.79 5.48 12.34
CA LYS A 50 -17.19 6.12 13.51
C LYS A 50 -16.94 7.61 13.31
N GLU A 51 -16.43 7.98 12.14
CA GLU A 51 -16.06 9.36 11.82
C GLU A 51 -17.22 10.14 11.15
N GLY A 52 -18.37 9.49 10.88
CA GLY A 52 -19.51 10.09 10.21
C GLY A 52 -19.21 10.49 8.76
N LEU A 53 -18.43 9.65 8.05
CA LEU A 53 -17.97 9.89 6.69
C LEU A 53 -18.60 8.89 5.72
N ASP A 54 -18.86 9.34 4.48
CA ASP A 54 -19.27 8.45 3.38
C ASP A 54 -18.09 8.02 2.48
N TYR A 55 -16.85 8.28 2.92
CA TYR A 55 -15.62 7.96 2.19
C TYR A 55 -14.42 7.81 3.14
N ILE A 56 -13.35 7.19 2.65
CA ILE A 56 -12.05 7.15 3.32
C ILE A 56 -11.20 8.33 2.81
N PRO A 57 -10.73 9.24 3.69
CA PRO A 57 -9.85 10.34 3.30
C PRO A 57 -8.60 9.87 2.57
N ALA A 58 -8.04 10.72 1.71
CA ALA A 58 -6.82 10.41 0.97
C ALA A 58 -5.67 10.07 1.93
N ALA A 59 -5.09 8.89 1.73
CA ALA A 59 -4.03 8.32 2.56
C ALA A 59 -3.15 7.38 1.72
N PRO A 60 -1.96 6.97 2.23
CA PRO A 60 -1.21 5.87 1.63
C PRO A 60 -2.09 4.63 1.45
N PRO A 61 -1.93 3.89 0.34
CA PRO A 61 -2.83 2.79 0.02
C PRO A 61 -2.59 1.55 0.90
N ASP A 62 -3.68 0.88 1.28
CA ASP A 62 -3.64 -0.36 2.05
C ASP A 62 -3.68 -1.61 1.17
N ILE A 63 -3.12 -2.73 1.65
CA ILE A 63 -3.42 -4.06 1.10
C ILE A 63 -4.75 -4.53 1.67
N ILE A 64 -5.71 -4.87 0.82
CA ILE A 64 -7.05 -5.27 1.25
C ILE A 64 -7.17 -6.80 1.22
N VAL A 65 -7.52 -7.41 2.35
CA VAL A 65 -7.78 -8.85 2.48
C VAL A 65 -9.17 -9.11 3.07
N ARG A 66 -9.75 -10.27 2.74
CA ARG A 66 -11.07 -10.65 3.28
C ARG A 66 -11.08 -10.75 4.81
N THR A 67 -10.06 -11.39 5.37
CA THR A 67 -9.81 -11.51 6.82
C THR A 67 -8.31 -11.55 7.08
N LEU A 68 -7.87 -11.07 8.25
CA LEU A 68 -6.46 -10.89 8.62
C LEU A 68 -5.76 -12.18 9.08
N THR A 69 -6.07 -13.31 8.44
CA THR A 69 -5.35 -14.57 8.64
C THR A 69 -3.95 -14.50 8.03
N LYS A 70 -2.96 -15.17 8.63
CA LYS A 70 -1.58 -15.22 8.10
C LYS A 70 -1.55 -15.70 6.64
N GLU A 71 -2.39 -16.66 6.28
CA GLU A 71 -2.51 -17.18 4.91
C GLU A 71 -2.99 -16.14 3.90
N ASN A 72 -4.11 -15.45 4.18
CA ASN A 72 -4.60 -14.39 3.28
C ASN A 72 -3.59 -13.25 3.12
N ILE A 73 -2.94 -12.87 4.21
CA ILE A 73 -1.91 -11.82 4.22
C ILE A 73 -0.71 -12.25 3.38
N TRP A 74 -0.25 -13.49 3.53
CA TRP A 74 0.85 -14.05 2.74
C TRP A 74 0.52 -14.04 1.25
N LYS A 75 -0.63 -14.59 0.86
CA LYS A 75 -1.07 -14.65 -0.55
C LYS A 75 -1.20 -13.26 -1.18
N ALA A 76 -1.75 -12.30 -0.43
CA ALA A 76 -1.86 -10.92 -0.90
C ALA A 76 -0.47 -10.27 -1.07
N ILE A 77 0.45 -10.47 -0.13
CA ILE A 77 1.80 -9.91 -0.26
C ILE A 77 2.58 -10.58 -1.40
N GLU A 78 2.40 -11.88 -1.63
CA GLU A 78 2.98 -12.58 -2.78
C GLU A 78 2.57 -11.93 -4.10
N SER A 79 1.28 -11.64 -4.30
CA SER A 79 0.84 -10.96 -5.53
C SER A 79 1.41 -9.54 -5.66
N PHE A 80 1.67 -8.84 -4.56
CA PHE A 80 2.34 -7.53 -4.59
C PHE A 80 3.85 -7.61 -4.89
N ALA A 81 4.45 -8.77 -4.64
CA ALA A 81 5.87 -9.06 -4.90
C ALA A 81 6.14 -9.58 -6.32
N GLU A 82 5.09 -9.93 -7.08
CA GLU A 82 5.12 -10.23 -8.53
C GLU A 82 5.64 -9.02 -9.34
N ASP A 83 5.97 -9.24 -10.61
CA ASP A 83 6.47 -8.20 -11.52
C ASP A 83 7.61 -7.36 -10.93
N ASN A 84 8.58 -8.09 -10.36
CA ASN A 84 9.70 -7.51 -9.65
C ASN A 84 9.28 -6.56 -8.50
N GLY A 85 8.19 -6.89 -7.80
CA GLY A 85 7.67 -6.17 -6.64
C GLY A 85 7.19 -4.75 -6.96
N TYR A 86 6.67 -4.52 -8.17
CA TYR A 86 6.24 -3.19 -8.60
C TYR A 86 5.27 -2.56 -7.58
N TRP A 87 4.19 -3.27 -7.25
CA TRP A 87 3.16 -2.77 -6.33
C TRP A 87 3.67 -2.61 -4.90
N LEU A 88 4.50 -3.55 -4.42
CA LEU A 88 5.14 -3.44 -3.12
C LEU A 88 6.00 -2.16 -2.99
N LYS A 89 6.82 -1.86 -4.01
CA LYS A 89 7.62 -0.63 -4.05
C LYS A 89 6.76 0.61 -4.12
N LEU A 90 5.75 0.61 -5.00
CA LEU A 90 4.87 1.76 -5.19
C LEU A 90 4.16 2.14 -3.89
N TYR A 91 3.52 1.19 -3.23
CA TYR A 91 2.77 1.44 -1.99
C TYR A 91 3.67 1.93 -0.86
N PHE A 92 4.83 1.31 -0.68
CA PHE A 92 5.80 1.73 0.32
C PHE A 92 6.35 3.15 0.08
N LEU A 93 6.60 3.52 -1.18
CA LEU A 93 7.07 4.85 -1.54
C LEU A 93 5.94 5.90 -1.45
N ALA A 94 4.69 5.53 -1.77
CA ALA A 94 3.52 6.40 -1.66
C ALA A 94 3.23 6.80 -0.21
N GLY A 95 3.65 5.99 0.77
CA GLY A 95 3.57 6.31 2.19
C GLY A 95 4.50 7.42 2.69
N LYS A 96 5.39 7.95 1.85
CA LYS A 96 6.42 8.92 2.26
C LYS A 96 6.21 10.27 1.56
N VAL A 97 5.61 11.22 2.29
CA VAL A 97 5.32 12.58 1.80
C VAL A 97 6.56 13.30 1.28
N GLU A 98 7.68 13.23 2.00
CA GLU A 98 8.97 13.83 1.59
C GLU A 98 9.86 12.83 0.82
N GLY A 99 9.25 12.07 -0.09
CA GLY A 99 9.88 10.91 -0.74
C GLY A 99 10.15 11.07 -2.24
N VAL A 100 10.00 9.95 -2.94
CA VAL A 100 10.05 9.89 -4.41
C VAL A 100 8.83 10.59 -5.01
N PHE A 101 7.68 10.50 -4.33
CA PHE A 101 6.43 11.18 -4.68
C PHE A 101 6.26 12.52 -3.96
N ASP A 102 7.37 13.25 -3.74
CA ASP A 102 7.28 14.64 -3.30
C ASP A 102 6.55 15.52 -4.34
N ASN A 103 5.74 16.46 -3.87
CA ASN A 103 4.91 17.32 -4.72
C ASN A 103 5.72 18.05 -5.81
N ASN A 104 6.91 18.55 -5.50
CA ASN A 104 7.70 19.27 -6.50
C ASN A 104 8.20 18.34 -7.60
N LYS A 105 8.61 17.12 -7.24
CA LYS A 105 9.00 16.09 -8.21
C LYS A 105 7.82 15.65 -9.06
N MET A 106 6.66 15.42 -8.45
CA MET A 106 5.44 15.03 -9.17
C MET A 106 5.00 16.12 -10.15
N ASN A 107 4.97 17.38 -9.72
CA ASN A 107 4.62 18.50 -10.59
C ASN A 107 5.52 18.55 -11.84
N LYS A 108 6.84 18.39 -11.67
CA LYS A 108 7.78 18.33 -12.80
C LYS A 108 7.52 17.17 -13.75
N MET A 109 7.17 15.99 -13.22
CA MET A 109 6.83 14.83 -14.05
C MET A 109 5.55 15.06 -14.86
N ILE A 110 4.52 15.64 -14.25
CA ILE A 110 3.25 15.96 -14.93
C ILE A 110 3.45 17.02 -16.02
N GLU A 111 4.22 18.08 -15.75
CA GLU A 111 4.51 19.11 -16.76
C GLU A 111 5.29 18.54 -17.96
N LYS A 112 6.19 17.58 -17.72
CA LYS A 112 6.89 16.88 -18.81
C LYS A 112 5.91 16.11 -19.70
N ILE A 113 4.99 15.35 -19.11
CA ILE A 113 3.98 14.58 -19.86
C ILE A 113 3.06 15.52 -20.66
N LYS A 114 2.62 16.64 -20.08
CA LYS A 114 1.81 17.63 -20.80
C LYS A 114 2.52 18.14 -22.04
N LYS A 115 3.79 18.51 -21.91
CA LYS A 115 4.61 18.99 -23.03
C LYS A 115 4.74 17.95 -24.14
N GLU A 116 5.04 16.69 -23.79
CA GLU A 116 5.13 15.59 -24.76
C GLU A 116 3.79 15.37 -25.50
N VAL A 117 2.67 15.46 -24.78
CA VAL A 117 1.32 15.33 -25.37
C VAL A 117 1.00 16.48 -26.32
N ASP A 118 1.40 17.70 -26.00
CA ASP A 118 1.14 18.86 -26.86
C ASP A 118 2.00 18.82 -28.13
N GLU A 119 3.27 18.42 -28.03
CA GLU A 119 4.14 18.21 -29.20
C GLU A 119 3.62 17.13 -30.16
N LEU A 120 2.92 16.11 -29.64
CA LEU A 120 2.29 15.07 -30.47
C LEU A 120 1.01 15.52 -31.18
N LYS A 121 0.33 16.57 -30.70
CA LYS A 121 -0.87 17.11 -31.35
C LYS A 121 -0.55 18.01 -32.54
N ASP A 122 0.67 18.53 -32.59
CA ASP A 122 1.16 19.41 -33.65
C ASP A 122 1.80 18.65 -34.83
N LEU A 123 1.78 17.31 -34.78
CA LEU A 123 2.23 16.35 -35.82
C LEU A 123 1.06 15.81 -36.65
#